data_AF-A0A844MWI7-F1
#
_entry.id   AF-A0A844MWI7-F1
#
_cell.length_a   1.000
_cell.length_b   1.000
_cell.length_c   1.000
_cell.angle_alpha   90.00
_cell.angle_beta   90.00
_cell.angle_gamma   90.00
#
_symmetry.space_group_name_H-M   'P 1'
#
loop_
_entity.id
_entity.type
_entity.pdbx_description
1 polymer ?
#
loop_
_entity_poly.entity_id
_entity_poly.type
_entity_poly.pdbx_seq_one_letter_code
_entity_poly.pdbx_strand_id
1 'polypeptide(L)'
;MPDNQNQPKEFDAILGGQAPPPVESAVLGGLQGVKYRLTSPIVEVRIAALSEALNYGEAGLDVAIDALQDTAEQVRRSASRLLRQNGGVKGKQALLNHDPYLFFTTFQDWKIENFDPDTGITDPGGTAYVVNFEQLKLLLQDPQASKVEALICQMWERSYYEVTDEFYAFVDTLFDARQQLTQLRALFIGDASAQGYMKSYLGLGDISLILNGYPNLEVLQLRGFCGDLQCSSYHGNLKTLIIETLYISAVGSRMPKSW
;
A
#
# COMPACT_ATOMS: atom_id res chain seq x y z
N MET A 1 13.49 -33.19 -21.79
CA MET A 1 12.94 -32.24 -22.78
C MET A 1 13.09 -30.85 -22.18
N PRO A 2 13.71 -29.87 -22.84
CA PRO A 2 13.82 -28.54 -22.28
C PRO A 2 12.48 -27.83 -22.41
N ASP A 3 12.05 -27.22 -21.31
CA ASP A 3 10.73 -26.68 -21.08
C ASP A 3 10.56 -25.34 -21.84
N ASN A 4 9.45 -25.20 -22.56
CA ASN A 4 9.22 -24.12 -23.53
C ASN A 4 8.73 -22.80 -22.89
N GLN A 5 9.15 -22.53 -21.65
CA GLN A 5 8.55 -21.50 -20.79
C GLN A 5 8.92 -20.06 -21.17
N ASN A 6 9.94 -19.86 -22.02
CA ASN A 6 10.48 -18.54 -22.37
C ASN A 6 10.09 -18.06 -23.78
N GLN A 7 9.19 -18.77 -24.49
CA GLN A 7 8.77 -18.39 -25.84
C GLN A 7 7.69 -17.30 -25.86
N PRO A 8 7.56 -16.56 -26.97
CA PRO A 8 6.52 -15.55 -27.14
C PRO A 8 5.09 -16.12 -27.01
N LYS A 9 4.18 -15.35 -26.41
CA LYS A 9 2.74 -15.68 -26.27
C LYS A 9 1.88 -14.99 -27.33
N GLU A 10 0.62 -15.43 -27.44
CA GLU A 10 -0.35 -14.98 -28.44
C GLU A 10 -0.59 -13.45 -28.47
N PHE A 11 -0.32 -12.75 -27.36
CA PHE A 11 -0.52 -11.30 -27.23
C PHE A 11 0.80 -10.48 -27.23
N ASP A 12 1.93 -11.09 -27.57
CA ASP A 12 3.20 -10.36 -27.58
C ASP A 12 3.28 -9.40 -28.76
N ALA A 13 3.64 -8.14 -28.47
CA ALA A 13 3.73 -7.09 -29.46
C ALA A 13 4.81 -7.39 -30.52
N ILE A 14 4.41 -7.37 -31.79
CA ILE A 14 5.29 -7.52 -32.95
C ILE A 14 5.66 -6.12 -33.45
N LEU A 15 6.96 -5.79 -33.48
CA LEU A 15 7.44 -4.52 -34.03
C LEU A 15 7.33 -4.54 -35.57
N GLY A 16 6.30 -3.88 -36.11
CA GLY A 16 6.17 -3.62 -37.55
C GLY A 16 6.75 -2.26 -37.93
N GLY A 17 7.79 -2.25 -38.77
CA GLY A 17 8.30 -1.05 -39.46
C GLY A 17 8.13 -1.19 -40.99
N GLN A 18 7.92 -0.08 -41.70
CA GLN A 18 7.68 -0.04 -43.16
C GLN A 18 8.92 -0.30 -44.05
N ALA A 19 9.95 -0.97 -43.53
CA ALA A 19 11.10 -1.43 -44.31
C ALA A 19 11.25 -2.94 -44.10
N PRO A 20 11.63 -3.71 -45.14
CA PRO A 20 11.88 -5.13 -44.96
C PRO A 20 12.96 -5.28 -43.90
N PRO A 21 12.71 -6.05 -42.84
CA PRO A 21 13.66 -6.16 -41.76
C PRO A 21 14.96 -6.80 -42.26
N PRO A 22 16.13 -6.42 -41.71
CA PRO A 22 17.33 -7.23 -41.84
C PRO A 22 16.97 -8.67 -41.41
N VAL A 23 17.65 -9.67 -41.98
CA VAL A 23 17.38 -11.11 -41.83
C VAL A 23 17.48 -11.62 -40.36
N GLU A 24 17.65 -10.71 -39.39
CA GLU A 24 17.68 -10.91 -37.94
C GLU A 24 16.64 -10.05 -37.20
N SER A 25 15.46 -9.75 -37.77
CA SER A 25 14.34 -9.25 -36.95
C SER A 25 13.81 -10.34 -36.05
N ALA A 26 14.56 -10.60 -34.98
CA ALA A 26 14.11 -11.32 -33.82
C ALA A 26 12.86 -10.62 -33.30
N VAL A 27 11.73 -11.32 -33.33
CA VAL A 27 10.56 -10.98 -32.55
C VAL A 27 11.00 -11.01 -31.09
N LEU A 28 11.31 -9.85 -30.51
CA LEU A 28 11.56 -9.69 -29.08
C LEU A 28 10.23 -9.85 -28.32
N GLY A 29 9.53 -10.96 -28.56
CA GLY A 29 8.46 -11.43 -27.71
C GLY A 29 9.04 -12.21 -26.54
N GLY A 30 8.17 -12.72 -25.68
CA GLY A 30 8.57 -13.50 -24.52
C GLY A 30 9.26 -12.65 -23.46
N LEU A 31 9.95 -13.34 -22.56
CA LEU A 31 10.70 -12.72 -21.48
C LEU A 31 11.84 -11.78 -21.97
N GLN A 32 12.37 -12.01 -23.17
CA GLN A 32 13.39 -11.13 -23.76
C GLN A 32 12.80 -9.77 -24.14
N GLY A 33 11.57 -9.75 -24.66
CA GLY A 33 10.81 -8.52 -24.89
C GLY A 33 10.54 -7.73 -23.62
N VAL A 34 10.14 -8.43 -22.56
CA VAL A 34 9.97 -7.86 -21.23
C VAL A 34 11.27 -7.20 -20.75
N LYS A 35 12.40 -7.93 -20.79
CA LYS A 35 13.71 -7.41 -20.37
C LYS A 35 14.14 -6.19 -21.18
N TYR A 36 13.88 -6.18 -22.49
CA TYR A 36 14.15 -5.01 -23.34
C TYR A 36 13.28 -3.79 -22.95
N ARG A 37 11.98 -3.99 -22.70
CA ARG A 37 11.10 -2.90 -22.24
C ARG A 37 11.51 -2.36 -20.87
N LEU A 38 12.09 -3.18 -20.00
CA LEU A 38 12.65 -2.76 -18.72
C LEU A 38 13.90 -1.87 -18.83
N THR A 39 14.53 -1.74 -20.01
CA THR A 39 15.60 -0.75 -20.21
C THR A 39 15.08 0.59 -20.74
N SER A 40 13.75 0.73 -20.91
CA SER A 40 13.14 1.96 -21.41
C SER A 40 13.37 3.14 -20.47
N PRO A 41 13.63 4.36 -20.99
CA PRO A 41 13.68 5.56 -20.16
C PRO A 41 12.30 5.92 -19.58
N ILE A 42 11.21 5.40 -20.14
CA ILE A 42 9.84 5.70 -19.72
C ILE A 42 9.44 4.77 -18.57
N VAL A 43 9.14 5.35 -17.40
CA VAL A 43 8.81 4.61 -16.16
C VAL A 43 7.59 3.72 -16.34
N GLU A 44 6.55 4.21 -17.00
CA GLU A 44 5.28 3.51 -17.22
C GLU A 44 5.48 2.26 -18.08
N VAL A 45 6.39 2.34 -19.07
CA VAL A 45 6.75 1.19 -19.91
C VAL A 45 7.44 0.11 -19.08
N ARG A 46 8.32 0.49 -18.14
CA ARG A 46 8.98 -0.46 -17.25
C ARG A 46 7.98 -1.13 -16.29
N ILE A 47 7.08 -0.36 -15.69
CA ILE A 47 6.04 -0.88 -14.78
C ILE A 47 5.11 -1.86 -15.51
N ALA A 48 4.70 -1.53 -16.75
CA ALA A 48 3.89 -2.44 -17.57
C ALA A 48 4.64 -3.74 -17.87
N ALA A 49 5.93 -3.64 -18.24
CA ALA A 49 6.77 -4.82 -18.49
C ALA A 49 6.97 -5.69 -17.24
N LEU A 50 7.13 -5.10 -16.04
CA LEU A 50 7.20 -5.87 -14.79
C LEU A 50 5.94 -6.68 -14.52
N SER A 51 4.78 -6.09 -14.79
CA SER A 51 3.49 -6.77 -14.57
C SER A 51 3.36 -7.98 -15.50
N GLU A 52 3.85 -7.86 -16.73
CA GLU A 52 3.90 -8.96 -17.70
C GLU A 52 4.94 -10.03 -17.36
N ALA A 53 6.05 -9.66 -16.69
CA ALA A 53 7.12 -10.60 -16.34
C ALA A 53 6.58 -11.83 -15.59
N LEU A 54 5.61 -11.66 -14.69
CA LEU A 54 5.02 -12.75 -13.91
C LEU A 54 4.37 -13.84 -14.77
N ASN A 55 4.00 -13.55 -16.02
CA ASN A 55 3.47 -14.54 -16.96
C ASN A 55 4.51 -15.61 -17.37
N TYR A 56 5.79 -15.41 -17.03
CA TYR A 56 6.91 -16.30 -17.37
C TYR A 56 7.43 -17.08 -16.16
N GLY A 57 6.58 -17.30 -15.14
CA GLY A 57 6.88 -18.18 -14.00
C GLY A 57 8.12 -17.74 -13.21
N GLU A 58 8.99 -18.69 -12.86
CA GLU A 58 10.20 -18.44 -12.07
C GLU A 58 11.16 -17.43 -12.71
N ALA A 59 11.32 -17.48 -14.04
CA ALA A 59 12.19 -16.55 -14.76
C ALA A 59 11.61 -15.12 -14.78
N GLY A 60 10.28 -15.03 -14.82
CA GLY A 60 9.54 -13.79 -14.61
C GLY A 60 9.70 -13.21 -13.21
N LEU A 61 9.69 -14.09 -12.21
CA LEU A 61 9.89 -13.73 -10.81
C LEU A 61 11.31 -13.19 -10.57
N ASP A 62 12.33 -13.79 -11.19
CA ASP A 62 13.70 -13.27 -11.13
C ASP A 62 13.81 -11.86 -11.71
N VAL A 63 13.10 -11.58 -12.81
CA VAL A 63 13.02 -10.23 -13.37
C VAL A 63 12.40 -9.22 -12.39
N ALA A 64 11.35 -9.61 -11.67
CA ALA A 64 10.75 -8.76 -10.64
C ALA A 64 11.71 -8.55 -9.45
N ILE A 65 12.52 -9.54 -9.09
CA ILE A 65 13.55 -9.41 -8.05
C ILE A 65 14.64 -8.43 -8.48
N ASP A 66 15.14 -8.54 -9.71
CA ASP A 66 16.17 -7.64 -10.25
C ASP A 66 15.68 -6.18 -10.26
N ALA A 67 14.39 -5.96 -10.53
CA ALA A 67 13.78 -4.65 -10.57
C ALA A 67 13.67 -3.93 -9.21
N LEU A 68 13.95 -4.62 -8.09
CA LEU A 68 14.16 -3.97 -6.80
C LEU A 68 15.34 -2.98 -6.82
N GLN A 69 16.27 -3.13 -7.77
CA GLN A 69 17.43 -2.24 -7.96
C GLN A 69 17.19 -1.17 -9.04
N ASP A 70 15.98 -1.03 -9.59
CA ASP A 70 15.70 -0.01 -10.62
C ASP A 70 15.98 1.40 -10.09
N THR A 71 16.45 2.29 -10.96
CA THR A 71 16.75 3.69 -10.61
C THR A 71 15.51 4.48 -10.18
N ALA A 72 14.35 4.22 -10.79
CA ALA A 72 13.11 4.91 -10.47
C ALA A 72 12.39 4.23 -9.30
N GLU A 73 12.00 5.05 -8.34
CA GLU A 73 11.29 4.60 -7.15
C GLU A 73 9.97 3.91 -7.47
N GLN A 74 9.22 4.42 -8.45
CA GLN A 74 7.93 3.84 -8.86
C GLN A 74 8.07 2.41 -9.40
N VAL A 75 9.18 2.12 -10.07
CA VAL A 75 9.48 0.76 -10.58
C VAL A 75 9.85 -0.16 -9.43
N ARG A 76 10.70 0.29 -8.48
CA ARG A 76 11.05 -0.49 -7.27
C ARG A 76 9.82 -0.81 -6.43
N ARG A 77 8.93 0.17 -6.21
CA ARG A 77 7.65 -0.01 -5.51
C ARG A 77 6.76 -1.03 -6.22
N SER A 78 6.64 -0.91 -7.55
CA SER A 78 5.85 -1.85 -8.35
C SER A 78 6.40 -3.28 -8.26
N ALA A 79 7.72 -3.45 -8.37
CA ALA A 79 8.39 -4.73 -8.20
C ALA A 79 8.11 -5.32 -6.80
N SER A 80 8.25 -4.50 -5.75
CA SER A 80 8.01 -4.94 -4.38
C SER A 80 6.57 -5.42 -4.16
N ARG A 81 5.59 -4.68 -4.69
CA ARG A 81 4.18 -5.07 -4.64
C ARG A 81 3.91 -6.40 -5.35
N LEU A 82 4.48 -6.58 -6.55
CA LEU A 82 4.35 -7.83 -7.31
C LEU A 82 4.95 -9.02 -6.55
N LEU A 83 6.12 -8.84 -5.93
CA LEU A 83 6.78 -9.88 -5.14
C LEU A 83 6.01 -10.24 -3.87
N ARG A 84 5.41 -9.26 -3.18
CA ARG A 84 4.55 -9.51 -2.01
C ARG A 84 3.31 -10.32 -2.37
N GLN A 85 2.66 -9.98 -3.48
CA GLN A 85 1.39 -10.57 -3.90
C GLN A 85 1.56 -11.93 -4.61
N ASN A 86 2.56 -12.06 -5.47
CA ASN A 86 2.67 -13.16 -6.41
C ASN A 86 3.99 -13.96 -6.28
N GLY A 87 4.94 -13.48 -5.48
CA GLY A 87 6.29 -14.05 -5.43
C GLY A 87 6.46 -15.32 -4.58
N GLY A 88 5.39 -15.78 -3.91
CA GLY A 88 5.47 -16.94 -3.03
C GLY A 88 6.56 -16.82 -1.96
N VAL A 89 7.23 -17.92 -1.63
CA VAL A 89 8.34 -17.93 -0.66
C VAL A 89 9.56 -17.18 -1.20
N LYS A 90 9.90 -17.38 -2.48
CA LYS A 90 11.09 -16.81 -3.12
C LYS A 90 11.03 -15.28 -3.16
N GLY A 91 9.93 -14.71 -3.63
CA GLY A 91 9.75 -13.25 -3.67
C GLY A 91 9.72 -12.63 -2.27
N LYS A 92 9.05 -13.25 -1.31
CA LYS A 92 9.06 -12.81 0.09
C LYS A 92 10.47 -12.81 0.68
N GLN A 93 11.27 -13.84 0.43
CA GLN A 93 12.66 -13.90 0.88
C GLN A 93 13.53 -12.84 0.19
N ALA A 94 13.30 -12.60 -1.11
CA ALA A 94 14.01 -11.57 -1.85
C ALA A 94 13.75 -10.17 -1.27
N LEU A 95 12.51 -9.86 -0.89
CA LEU A 95 12.16 -8.61 -0.22
C LEU A 95 12.90 -8.47 1.11
N LEU A 96 12.84 -9.49 1.97
CA LEU A 96 13.51 -9.50 3.27
C LEU A 96 15.04 -9.30 3.16
N ASN A 97 15.65 -9.89 2.12
CA ASN A 97 17.09 -9.77 1.88
C ASN A 97 17.49 -8.39 1.34
N HIS A 98 16.61 -7.73 0.58
CA HIS A 98 16.88 -6.43 -0.02
C HIS A 98 16.64 -5.29 0.99
N ASP A 99 15.44 -5.22 1.53
CA ASP A 99 15.04 -4.30 2.60
C ASP A 99 13.82 -4.90 3.32
N PRO A 100 13.96 -5.30 4.59
CA PRO A 100 12.86 -5.89 5.37
C PRO A 100 11.57 -5.04 5.40
N TYR A 101 11.65 -3.71 5.24
CA TYR A 101 10.45 -2.88 5.17
C TYR A 101 9.58 -3.20 3.94
N LEU A 102 10.18 -3.66 2.84
CA LEU A 102 9.46 -4.03 1.62
C LEU A 102 8.65 -5.31 1.77
N PHE A 103 8.84 -6.08 2.84
CA PHE A 103 7.99 -7.23 3.15
C PHE A 103 6.57 -6.80 3.55
N PHE A 104 6.43 -5.62 4.16
CA PHE A 104 5.15 -5.10 4.66
C PHE A 104 4.42 -4.31 3.58
N THR A 105 3.09 -4.47 3.53
CA THR A 105 2.22 -3.54 2.81
C THR A 105 2.09 -2.27 3.65
N THR A 106 2.30 -1.10 3.05
CA THR A 106 2.24 0.20 3.76
C THR A 106 1.59 1.26 2.89
N PHE A 107 1.30 2.45 3.44
CA PHE A 107 0.72 3.56 2.67
C PHE A 107 1.53 4.00 1.43
N GLN A 108 2.80 3.57 1.29
CA GLN A 108 3.58 3.79 0.08
C GLN A 108 3.04 3.04 -1.16
N ASP A 109 2.17 2.05 -0.95
CA ASP A 109 1.52 1.25 -1.99
C ASP A 109 0.30 1.91 -2.63
N TRP A 110 -0.12 3.06 -2.08
CA TRP A 110 -1.18 3.90 -2.62
C TRP A 110 -0.61 5.26 -3.03
N LYS A 111 -1.28 5.89 -4.00
CA LYS A 111 -1.13 7.31 -4.26
C LYS A 111 -1.75 8.08 -3.10
N ILE A 112 -1.06 9.04 -2.52
CA ILE A 112 -1.61 9.84 -1.41
C ILE A 112 -2.16 11.14 -1.97
N GLU A 113 -3.43 11.44 -1.70
CA GLU A 113 -4.10 12.68 -2.14
C GLU A 113 -4.98 13.25 -1.05
N ASN A 114 -5.01 14.58 -0.91
CA ASN A 114 -5.99 15.24 -0.04
C ASN A 114 -7.37 15.13 -0.66
N PHE A 115 -8.36 14.74 0.13
CA PHE A 115 -9.75 14.72 -0.32
C PHE A 115 -10.25 16.14 -0.57
N ASP A 116 -10.71 16.39 -1.79
CA ASP A 116 -11.33 17.63 -2.20
C ASP A 116 -12.83 17.37 -2.46
N PRO A 117 -13.75 17.93 -1.65
CA PRO A 117 -15.18 17.76 -1.82
C PRO A 117 -15.71 18.22 -3.19
N ASP A 118 -15.06 19.17 -3.85
CA ASP A 118 -15.49 19.66 -5.17
C ASP A 118 -15.19 18.64 -6.27
N THR A 119 -14.09 17.88 -6.10
CA THR A 119 -13.64 16.85 -7.05
C THR A 119 -14.21 15.47 -6.73
N GLY A 120 -14.43 15.17 -5.45
CA GLY A 120 -14.89 13.87 -4.96
C GLY A 120 -13.84 12.76 -5.13
N ILE A 121 -14.31 11.51 -5.09
CA ILE A 121 -13.47 10.31 -5.21
C ILE A 121 -13.28 9.95 -6.69
N THR A 122 -12.02 9.95 -7.18
CA THR A 122 -11.71 9.70 -8.60
C THR A 122 -11.05 8.35 -8.85
N ASP A 123 -10.16 7.91 -7.95
CA ASP A 123 -9.52 6.60 -7.96
C ASP A 123 -9.66 5.93 -6.58
N PRO A 124 -10.78 5.26 -6.29
CA PRO A 124 -11.03 4.70 -4.96
C PRO A 124 -10.09 3.55 -4.57
N GLY A 125 -9.53 2.82 -5.55
CA GLY A 125 -8.67 1.66 -5.30
C GLY A 125 -7.18 1.99 -5.25
N GLY A 126 -6.73 2.94 -6.06
CA GLY A 126 -5.32 3.33 -6.14
C GLY A 126 -4.91 4.44 -5.16
N THR A 127 -5.87 5.17 -4.58
CA THR A 127 -5.60 6.35 -3.75
C THR A 127 -5.91 6.12 -2.26
N ALA A 128 -4.99 6.56 -1.41
CA ALA A 128 -5.20 6.79 0.01
C ALA A 128 -5.62 8.24 0.22
N TYR A 129 -6.90 8.46 0.52
CA TYR A 129 -7.45 9.80 0.68
C TYR A 129 -7.12 10.34 2.07
N VAL A 130 -6.52 11.53 2.13
CA VAL A 130 -6.26 12.26 3.37
C VAL A 130 -7.49 13.09 3.72
N VAL A 131 -8.00 12.91 4.93
CA VAL A 131 -9.18 13.62 5.45
C VAL A 131 -8.94 14.09 6.88
N ASN A 132 -9.42 15.29 7.20
CA ASN A 132 -9.75 15.66 8.58
C ASN A 132 -11.17 15.21 8.96
N PHE A 133 -11.61 15.52 10.17
CA PHE A 133 -12.91 15.08 10.68
C PHE A 133 -14.11 15.57 9.84
N GLU A 134 -14.09 16.80 9.35
CA GLU A 134 -15.18 17.33 8.52
C GLU A 134 -15.14 16.77 7.09
N GLN A 135 -13.95 16.61 6.52
CA GLN A 135 -13.75 15.98 5.22
C GLN A 135 -14.17 14.51 5.23
N LEU A 136 -13.98 13.78 6.34
CA LEU A 136 -14.47 12.42 6.47
C LEU A 136 -15.99 12.37 6.26
N LYS A 137 -16.75 13.24 6.93
CA LYS A 137 -18.21 13.29 6.78
C LYS A 137 -18.66 13.56 5.35
N LEU A 138 -17.90 14.38 4.61
CA LEU A 138 -18.15 14.67 3.20
C LEU A 138 -17.79 13.48 2.30
N LEU A 139 -16.63 12.85 2.52
CA LEU A 139 -16.20 11.65 1.80
C LEU A 139 -17.22 10.52 1.93
N LEU A 140 -17.80 10.33 3.12
CA LEU A 140 -18.82 9.31 3.38
C LEU A 140 -20.13 9.51 2.61
N GLN A 141 -20.37 10.70 2.08
CA GLN A 141 -21.53 11.01 1.23
C GLN A 141 -21.26 10.74 -0.25
N ASP A 142 -19.99 10.56 -0.64
CA ASP A 142 -19.61 10.29 -2.02
C ASP A 142 -20.12 8.89 -2.44
N PRO A 143 -20.76 8.76 -3.62
CA PRO A 143 -21.28 7.47 -4.11
C PRO A 143 -20.20 6.39 -4.30
N GLN A 144 -18.91 6.77 -4.41
CA GLN A 144 -17.79 5.86 -4.51
C GLN A 144 -17.17 5.50 -3.14
N ALA A 145 -17.68 6.02 -2.01
CA ALA A 145 -17.12 5.77 -0.68
C ALA A 145 -16.93 4.26 -0.38
N SER A 146 -17.90 3.45 -0.81
CA SER A 146 -17.85 1.98 -0.66
C SER A 146 -16.65 1.32 -1.33
N LYS A 147 -16.03 1.96 -2.32
CA LYS A 147 -14.89 1.43 -3.06
C LYS A 147 -13.54 1.89 -2.51
N VAL A 148 -13.52 2.84 -1.57
CA VAL A 148 -12.28 3.38 -1.01
C VAL A 148 -11.51 2.28 -0.30
N GLU A 149 -10.28 2.04 -0.75
CA GLU A 149 -9.41 1.01 -0.18
C GLU A 149 -8.52 1.53 0.94
N ALA A 150 -8.17 2.83 0.92
CA ALA A 150 -7.25 3.42 1.88
C ALA A 150 -7.66 4.82 2.33
N LEU A 151 -7.53 5.07 3.63
CA LEU A 151 -7.88 6.35 4.26
C LEU A 151 -6.80 6.79 5.23
N ILE A 152 -6.43 8.07 5.16
CA ILE A 152 -5.52 8.74 6.10
C ILE A 152 -6.32 9.77 6.88
N CYS A 153 -6.68 9.39 8.09
CA CYS A 153 -7.41 10.23 9.03
C CYS A 153 -6.44 11.12 9.79
N GLN A 154 -6.29 12.35 9.29
CA GLN A 154 -5.42 13.35 9.85
C GLN A 154 -6.12 14.04 11.04
N MET A 155 -5.48 13.93 12.20
CA MET A 155 -5.93 14.55 13.44
C MET A 155 -4.88 15.54 13.90
N TRP A 156 -5.30 16.79 14.14
CA TRP A 156 -4.41 17.87 14.59
C TRP A 156 -4.91 18.41 15.91
N GLU A 157 -4.47 17.77 17.00
CA GLU A 157 -4.78 18.21 18.34
C GLU A 157 -3.53 18.23 19.22
N ARG A 158 -3.32 19.34 19.93
CA ARG A 158 -2.29 19.44 20.97
C ARG A 158 -2.92 19.12 22.30
N SER A 159 -3.20 17.85 22.53
CA SER A 159 -3.76 17.36 23.79
C SER A 159 -2.68 17.02 24.82
N TYR A 160 -1.41 17.33 24.54
CA TYR A 160 -0.27 17.02 25.40
C TYR A 160 -0.31 15.57 25.92
N TYR A 161 -0.59 14.63 25.00
CA TYR A 161 -0.63 13.19 25.25
C TYR A 161 -1.92 12.66 25.89
N GLU A 162 -2.89 13.50 26.22
CA GLU A 162 -4.20 13.08 26.71
C GLU A 162 -5.11 12.64 25.55
N VAL A 163 -5.92 11.59 25.77
CA VAL A 163 -6.96 11.18 24.82
C VAL A 163 -8.16 12.12 24.97
N THR A 164 -8.71 12.55 23.84
CA THR A 164 -9.76 13.58 23.81
C THR A 164 -11.09 13.04 23.31
N ASP A 165 -12.17 13.76 23.58
CA ASP A 165 -13.49 13.43 23.03
C ASP A 165 -13.50 13.51 21.50
N GLU A 166 -12.66 14.36 20.89
CA GLU A 166 -12.52 14.45 19.44
C GLU A 166 -11.93 13.16 18.85
N PHE A 167 -10.96 12.54 19.53
CA PHE A 167 -10.44 11.23 19.14
C PHE A 167 -11.54 10.16 19.14
N TYR A 168 -12.35 10.08 20.20
CA TYR A 168 -13.44 9.10 20.26
C TYR A 168 -14.54 9.40 19.24
N ALA A 169 -14.89 10.68 19.03
CA ALA A 169 -15.83 11.07 17.98
C ALA A 169 -15.34 10.63 16.59
N PHE A 170 -14.03 10.67 16.35
CA PHE A 170 -13.43 10.17 15.12
C PHE A 170 -13.59 8.66 14.98
N VAL A 171 -13.24 7.90 16.03
CA VAL A 171 -13.36 6.44 16.08
C VAL A 171 -14.82 6.01 15.88
N ASP A 172 -15.76 6.65 16.56
CA ASP A 172 -17.19 6.36 16.47
C ASP A 172 -17.72 6.65 15.07
N THR A 173 -17.33 7.77 14.46
CA THR A 173 -17.73 8.12 13.09
C THR A 173 -17.26 7.08 12.08
N LEU A 174 -16.02 6.61 12.20
CA LEU A 174 -15.52 5.51 11.36
C LEU A 174 -16.30 4.22 11.62
N PHE A 175 -16.52 3.86 12.89
CA PHE A 175 -17.27 2.65 13.22
C PHE A 175 -18.69 2.69 12.64
N ASP A 176 -19.39 3.81 12.74
CA ASP A 176 -20.72 3.99 12.16
C ASP A 176 -20.72 3.95 10.63
N ALA A 177 -19.61 4.37 10.01
CA ALA A 177 -19.38 4.34 8.57
C ALA A 177 -18.96 2.96 8.02
N ARG A 178 -18.88 1.91 8.85
CA ARG A 178 -18.41 0.57 8.42
C ARG A 178 -19.19 -0.05 7.26
N GLN A 179 -20.47 0.31 7.09
CA GLN A 179 -21.29 -0.16 5.97
C GLN A 179 -21.12 0.68 4.69
N GLN A 180 -20.53 1.87 4.82
CA GLN A 180 -20.22 2.79 3.73
C GLN A 180 -18.78 2.63 3.23
N LEU A 181 -17.87 2.12 4.06
CA LEU A 181 -16.45 1.93 3.76
C LEU A 181 -16.10 0.43 3.66
N THR A 182 -16.86 -0.32 2.85
CA THR A 182 -16.82 -1.79 2.84
C THR A 182 -15.56 -2.39 2.22
N GLN A 183 -14.85 -1.64 1.36
CA GLN A 183 -13.58 -2.05 0.75
C GLN A 183 -12.35 -1.51 1.50
N LEU A 184 -12.53 -0.84 2.65
CA LEU A 184 -11.41 -0.28 3.39
C LEU A 184 -10.47 -1.39 3.88
N ARG A 185 -9.22 -1.32 3.42
CA ARG A 185 -8.14 -2.26 3.76
C ARG A 185 -6.92 -1.58 4.39
N ALA A 186 -6.77 -0.27 4.27
CA ALA A 186 -5.72 0.47 4.93
C ALA A 186 -6.25 1.72 5.64
N LEU A 187 -5.89 1.89 6.91
CA LEU A 187 -6.35 3.00 7.72
C LEU A 187 -5.19 3.58 8.51
N PHE A 188 -4.99 4.89 8.39
CA PHE A 188 -4.11 5.67 9.24
C PHE A 188 -4.96 6.54 10.15
N ILE A 189 -4.63 6.61 11.43
CA ILE A 189 -5.23 7.55 12.40
C ILE A 189 -4.10 8.27 13.14
N GLY A 190 -4.08 9.60 13.05
CA GLY A 190 -3.23 10.41 13.93
C GLY A 190 -2.64 11.67 13.30
N ASP A 191 -1.54 12.14 13.88
CA ASP A 191 -0.87 13.37 13.45
C ASP A 191 -0.08 13.19 12.15
N ALA A 192 -0.73 13.38 11.01
CA ALA A 192 -0.09 13.31 9.69
C ALA A 192 0.86 14.50 9.39
N SER A 193 1.18 15.38 10.36
CA SER A 193 2.05 16.52 10.11
C SER A 193 3.48 16.09 9.73
N ALA A 194 3.98 16.66 8.64
CA ALA A 194 5.36 16.52 8.19
C ALA A 194 6.28 17.45 8.99
N GLN A 195 6.33 17.31 10.32
CA GLN A 195 7.28 18.06 11.14
C GLN A 195 8.63 17.33 11.19
N GLY A 196 9.73 18.08 11.12
CA GLY A 196 11.11 17.55 11.03
C GLY A 196 11.58 16.69 12.21
N TYR A 197 10.85 16.67 13.33
CA TYR A 197 11.11 15.80 14.48
C TYR A 197 10.04 14.72 14.67
N MET A 198 9.01 14.68 13.81
CA MET A 198 7.90 13.72 13.81
C MET A 198 7.25 13.54 15.20
N LYS A 199 7.25 14.59 16.03
CA LYS A 199 6.64 14.56 17.36
C LYS A 199 5.14 14.80 17.25
N SER A 200 4.36 13.80 17.63
CA SER A 200 2.91 13.95 17.82
C SER A 200 2.60 14.20 19.30
N TYR A 201 1.73 15.16 19.56
CA TYR A 201 1.17 15.47 20.89
C TYR A 201 -0.24 14.91 21.08
N LEU A 202 -0.75 14.21 20.07
CA LEU A 202 -2.07 13.58 20.08
C LEU A 202 -2.06 12.34 20.99
N GLY A 203 -2.98 12.27 21.94
CA GLY A 203 -3.25 11.02 22.68
C GLY A 203 -4.08 10.05 21.84
N LEU A 204 -3.69 8.78 21.84
CA LEU A 204 -4.41 7.68 21.20
C LEU A 204 -5.08 6.81 22.27
N GLY A 205 -6.38 6.61 22.14
CA GLY A 205 -7.20 5.79 23.04
C GLY A 205 -7.50 4.40 22.49
N ASP A 206 -8.61 3.82 22.96
CA ASP A 206 -9.10 2.52 22.50
C ASP A 206 -9.57 2.58 21.03
N ILE A 207 -9.08 1.65 20.22
CA ILE A 207 -9.42 1.50 18.80
C ILE A 207 -10.10 0.15 18.50
N SER A 208 -10.56 -0.57 19.53
CA SER A 208 -11.20 -1.87 19.37
C SER A 208 -12.41 -1.82 18.44
N LEU A 209 -13.16 -0.70 18.42
CA LEU A 209 -14.25 -0.48 17.48
C LEU A 209 -13.79 -0.50 16.02
N ILE A 210 -12.62 0.08 15.71
CA ILE A 210 -12.06 0.05 14.36
C ILE A 210 -11.72 -1.39 13.95
N LEU A 211 -11.00 -2.12 14.80
CA LEU A 211 -10.62 -3.50 14.53
C LEU A 211 -11.86 -4.41 14.38
N ASN A 212 -12.91 -4.18 15.17
CA ASN A 212 -14.14 -4.96 15.06
C ASN A 212 -15.04 -4.53 13.88
N GLY A 213 -14.95 -3.26 13.46
CA GLY A 213 -15.79 -2.68 12.41
C GLY A 213 -15.33 -2.98 10.99
N TYR A 214 -14.02 -3.20 10.79
CA TYR A 214 -13.41 -3.33 9.46
C TYR A 214 -12.72 -4.68 9.25
N PRO A 215 -13.47 -5.77 9.02
CA PRO A 215 -12.90 -7.12 8.98
C PRO A 215 -11.88 -7.34 7.86
N ASN A 216 -11.88 -6.52 6.80
CA ASN A 216 -10.95 -6.60 5.68
C ASN A 216 -9.69 -5.74 5.87
N LEU A 217 -9.52 -5.10 7.04
CA LEU A 217 -8.37 -4.23 7.31
C LEU A 217 -7.06 -5.03 7.29
N GLU A 218 -6.16 -4.65 6.39
CA GLU A 218 -4.83 -5.24 6.19
C GLU A 218 -3.72 -4.37 6.77
N VAL A 219 -3.89 -3.05 6.75
CA VAL A 219 -2.89 -2.09 7.24
C VAL A 219 -3.54 -1.14 8.23
N LEU A 220 -3.00 -1.10 9.45
CA LEU A 220 -3.36 -0.10 10.44
C LEU A 220 -2.10 0.66 10.85
N GLN A 221 -2.13 1.98 10.66
CA GLN A 221 -1.06 2.87 11.10
C GLN A 221 -1.61 3.89 12.09
N LEU A 222 -0.92 4.03 13.21
CA LEU A 222 -1.27 4.95 14.28
C LEU A 222 -0.10 5.88 14.54
N ARG A 223 -0.36 7.18 14.68
CA ARG A 223 0.67 8.14 15.05
C ARG A 223 0.21 9.06 16.17
N GLY A 224 0.83 8.89 17.33
CA GLY A 224 0.48 9.60 18.55
C GLY A 224 1.09 8.99 19.80
N PHE A 225 0.76 9.57 20.94
CA PHE A 225 1.07 9.00 22.23
C PHE A 225 0.13 7.86 22.56
N CYS A 226 0.69 6.69 22.85
CA CYS A 226 -0.06 5.44 22.98
C CYS A 226 -0.17 4.94 24.43
N GLY A 227 -0.02 5.82 25.44
CA GLY A 227 -0.10 5.42 26.85
C GLY A 227 -1.42 4.75 27.24
N ASP A 228 -2.50 5.16 26.57
CA ASP A 228 -3.86 4.63 26.77
C ASP A 228 -4.37 3.79 25.59
N LEU A 229 -3.51 3.51 24.61
CA LEU A 229 -3.88 2.74 23.42
C LEU A 229 -4.29 1.32 23.83
N GLN A 230 -5.49 0.92 23.40
CA GLN A 230 -5.97 -0.46 23.51
C GLN A 230 -6.17 -1.02 22.10
N CYS A 231 -5.45 -2.09 21.78
CA CYS A 231 -5.43 -2.72 20.46
C CYS A 231 -5.38 -4.26 20.54
N SER A 232 -5.90 -4.84 21.63
CA SER A 232 -5.68 -6.25 22.00
C SER A 232 -6.63 -7.25 21.34
N SER A 233 -7.43 -6.85 20.35
CA SER A 233 -8.25 -7.79 19.58
C SER A 233 -7.45 -8.39 18.43
N TYR A 234 -7.54 -9.72 18.28
CA TYR A 234 -7.00 -10.41 17.12
C TYR A 234 -7.76 -9.95 15.86
N HIS A 235 -7.02 -9.51 14.84
CA HIS A 235 -7.57 -9.09 13.56
C HIS A 235 -7.05 -10.00 12.45
N GLY A 236 -7.89 -10.94 12.00
CA GLY A 236 -7.44 -12.07 11.15
C GLY A 236 -6.89 -11.71 9.77
N ASN A 237 -7.16 -10.49 9.29
CA ASN A 237 -6.65 -10.00 8.00
C ASN A 237 -5.56 -8.93 8.12
N LEU A 238 -5.19 -8.52 9.35
CA LEU A 238 -4.20 -7.47 9.54
C LEU A 238 -2.81 -8.02 9.22
N LYS A 239 -2.16 -7.44 8.20
CA LYS A 239 -0.82 -7.80 7.72
C LYS A 239 0.26 -6.87 8.27
N THR A 240 -0.12 -5.62 8.53
CA THR A 240 0.80 -4.58 8.99
C THR A 240 0.14 -3.74 10.09
N LEU A 241 0.81 -3.64 11.24
CA LEU A 241 0.52 -2.68 12.29
C LEU A 241 1.74 -1.77 12.49
N ILE A 242 1.58 -0.46 12.28
CA ILE A 242 2.63 0.53 12.51
C ILE A 242 2.16 1.47 13.61
N ILE A 243 2.94 1.60 14.68
CA ILE A 243 2.69 2.57 15.75
C ILE A 243 3.89 3.50 15.84
N GLU A 244 3.66 4.76 15.49
CA GLU A 244 4.64 5.84 15.56
C GLU A 244 4.38 6.67 16.83
N THR A 245 5.27 6.54 17.80
CA THR A 245 5.11 7.14 19.12
C THR A 245 6.45 7.62 19.69
N LEU A 246 6.42 8.61 20.57
CA LEU A 246 7.64 9.15 21.19
C LEU A 246 8.28 8.19 22.21
N TYR A 247 7.48 7.33 22.83
CA TYR A 247 7.94 6.46 23.92
C TYR A 247 7.51 5.01 23.67
N ILE A 248 8.45 4.15 23.27
CA ILE A 248 8.16 2.72 23.02
C ILE A 248 7.71 1.97 24.29
N SER A 249 8.08 2.47 25.49
CA SER A 249 7.62 1.94 26.77
C SER A 249 6.10 2.05 26.96
N ALA A 250 5.43 2.95 26.24
CA ALA A 250 3.98 3.06 26.24
C ALA A 250 3.30 1.89 25.50
N VAL A 251 3.99 1.28 24.53
CA VAL A 251 3.46 0.15 23.73
C VAL A 251 3.56 -1.18 24.49
N GLY A 252 4.66 -1.40 25.21
CA GLY A 252 5.03 -2.72 25.75
C GLY A 252 4.23 -3.23 26.96
N SER A 253 3.41 -2.40 27.60
CA SER A 253 2.68 -2.81 28.82
C SER A 253 1.33 -3.48 28.55
N ARG A 254 0.79 -3.40 27.33
CA ARG A 254 -0.60 -3.81 27.02
C ARG A 254 -0.80 -4.55 25.69
N MET A 255 0.25 -4.78 24.89
CA MET A 255 0.11 -5.63 23.70
C MET A 255 0.06 -7.12 24.08
N PRO A 256 -0.82 -7.92 23.45
CA PRO A 256 -0.81 -9.37 23.63
C PRO A 256 0.55 -9.95 23.22
N LYS A 257 1.04 -10.92 23.98
CA LYS A 257 2.35 -11.58 23.76
C LYS A 257 2.42 -12.41 22.47
N SER A 258 1.36 -12.43 21.67
CA SER A 258 1.26 -13.20 20.43
C SER A 258 0.43 -12.42 19.42
N TRP A 259 1.09 -12.00 18.34
CA TRP A 259 0.52 -11.57 17.07
C TRP A 259 0.74 -12.70 16.06
#